data_AF-A0A423TEK9-F1
#
_entry.id   AF-A0A423TEK9-F1
#
_cell.length_a   1.000
_cell.length_b   1.000
_cell.length_c   1.000
_cell.angle_alpha   90.00
_cell.angle_beta   90.00
_cell.angle_gamma   90.00
#
_symmetry.space_group_name_H-M   'P 1'
#
loop_
_entity.id
_entity.type
_entity.pdbx_description
1 polymer ?
#
loop_
_entity_poly.entity_id
_entity_poly.type
_entity_poly.pdbx_seq_one_letter_code
_entity_poly.pdbx_strand_id
1 'polypeptide(L)'
;MKPTKKDREVKPHAHREPCEFQKKKPAWNQANPTPAARRVQQAREEAAKAQRQRGAVGSETGFRGPAPTRPNQSQGNSPPDPSLGSVRHGFDDSVARGPRRPQDAEGAGGAPLPLAICLYPMAQIISFEGRRTLYNFLKEESCQVKLFDVAIDLCKKVMELHDLDVIHHDLKRDNVLVDDDNGVHIIDFGNANKRGRYYNLVYEKGDNCCWLAPEVFGMHRSCPAYDAYSVGSILYDMAPKMSDPNFEGLALQLMDKDPHSRMRLSNAMGLL
;
A
#
# COMPACT_ATOMS: atom_id res chain seq x y z
N MET A 1 18.49 10.50 75.48
CA MET A 1 19.01 10.53 74.09
C MET A 1 18.27 9.49 73.27
N LYS A 2 17.74 9.88 72.11
CA LYS A 2 16.95 9.01 71.20
C LYS A 2 17.82 7.89 70.60
N PRO A 3 17.29 6.67 70.38
CA PRO A 3 17.96 5.67 69.56
C PRO A 3 17.58 5.85 68.09
N THR A 4 18.57 5.77 67.21
CA THR A 4 18.41 5.74 65.75
C THR A 4 18.81 4.37 65.21
N LYS A 5 17.84 3.57 64.78
CA LYS A 5 18.01 2.55 63.74
C LYS A 5 16.75 2.58 62.88
N LYS A 6 16.91 2.86 61.59
CA LYS A 6 15.83 2.81 60.59
C LYS A 6 16.17 1.64 59.68
N ASP A 7 15.66 0.46 60.05
CA ASP A 7 15.55 -0.66 59.13
C ASP A 7 14.46 -0.33 58.11
N ARG A 8 14.78 -0.42 56.82
CA ARG A 8 13.81 -0.26 55.73
C ARG A 8 13.15 -1.62 55.48
N GLU A 9 11.95 -1.81 56.00
CA GLU A 9 11.03 -2.87 55.55
C GLU A 9 10.52 -2.55 54.13
N VAL A 10 10.67 -3.52 53.23
CA VAL A 10 10.07 -3.51 51.88
C VAL A 10 8.68 -4.12 51.98
N LYS A 11 7.65 -3.34 51.62
CA LYS A 11 6.26 -3.83 51.53
C LYS A 11 6.03 -4.59 50.21
N PRO A 12 5.20 -5.65 50.19
CA PRO A 12 4.89 -6.41 48.98
C PRO A 12 3.94 -5.63 48.06
N HIS A 13 4.15 -5.77 46.74
CA HIS A 13 3.32 -5.14 45.71
C HIS A 13 1.91 -5.75 45.69
N ALA A 14 0.90 -4.89 45.85
CA ALA A 14 -0.50 -5.22 45.73
C ALA A 14 -0.88 -5.59 44.29
N HIS A 15 -1.68 -6.65 44.15
CA HIS A 15 -2.40 -7.02 42.94
C HIS A 15 -3.24 -5.85 42.42
N ARG A 16 -3.11 -5.51 41.13
CA ARG A 16 -4.02 -4.61 40.42
C ARG A 16 -5.10 -5.44 39.73
N GLU A 17 -6.35 -5.09 39.99
CA GLU A 17 -7.54 -5.64 39.34
C GLU A 17 -7.59 -5.37 37.83
N PRO A 18 -8.23 -6.23 37.02
CA PRO A 18 -8.39 -6.02 35.59
C PRO A 18 -9.48 -4.97 35.29
N CYS A 19 -9.18 -4.10 34.33
CA CYS A 19 -10.04 -3.00 33.91
C CYS A 19 -11.29 -3.51 33.16
N GLU A 20 -12.48 -3.34 33.77
CA GLU A 20 -13.78 -3.55 33.11
C GLU A 20 -14.06 -2.44 32.08
N PHE A 21 -14.05 -2.80 30.79
CA PHE A 21 -14.52 -1.92 29.71
C PHE A 21 -16.04 -2.05 29.57
N GLN A 22 -16.77 -1.02 29.98
CA GLN A 22 -18.22 -0.92 29.79
C GLN A 22 -18.59 -0.89 28.29
N LYS A 23 -19.39 -1.85 27.85
CA LYS A 23 -20.00 -1.92 26.51
C LYS A 23 -21.07 -0.85 26.34
N LYS A 24 -20.73 0.34 25.85
CA LYS A 24 -21.70 1.23 25.18
C LYS A 24 -21.50 1.14 23.66
N LYS A 25 -22.52 0.64 22.95
CA LYS A 25 -22.57 0.73 21.48
C LYS A 25 -22.56 2.23 21.11
N PRO A 26 -21.65 2.71 20.24
CA PRO A 26 -21.63 4.11 19.91
C PRO A 26 -22.80 4.46 18.97
N ALA A 27 -23.34 5.67 19.12
CA ALA A 27 -24.57 6.15 18.49
C ALA A 27 -24.50 6.38 16.96
N TRP A 28 -23.41 6.00 16.28
CA TRP A 28 -23.23 6.24 14.84
C TRP A 28 -23.98 5.25 13.94
N ASN A 29 -24.49 4.13 14.47
CA ASN A 29 -25.30 3.16 13.72
C ASN A 29 -26.71 3.67 13.36
N GLN A 30 -27.05 4.92 13.67
CA GLN A 30 -28.35 5.54 13.37
C GLN A 30 -28.24 6.74 12.41
N ALA A 31 -27.04 7.05 11.90
CA ALA A 31 -26.88 8.16 10.96
C ALA A 31 -27.42 7.79 9.57
N ASN A 32 -28.35 8.59 9.06
CA ASN A 32 -28.85 8.45 7.70
C ASN A 32 -27.70 8.55 6.69
N PRO A 33 -27.66 7.69 5.65
CA PRO A 33 -26.58 7.71 4.66
C PRO A 33 -26.53 9.07 3.95
N THR A 34 -25.32 9.61 3.83
CA THR A 34 -25.05 10.90 3.17
C THR A 34 -25.48 10.87 1.71
N PRO A 35 -25.75 12.03 1.08
CA PRO A 35 -26.11 12.09 -0.34
C PRO A 35 -25.07 11.40 -1.26
N ALA A 36 -23.79 11.43 -0.90
CA ALA A 36 -22.74 10.71 -1.62
C ALA A 36 -22.86 9.19 -1.46
N ALA A 37 -23.08 8.69 -0.23
CA ALA A 37 -23.27 7.27 0.03
C ALA A 37 -24.50 6.70 -0.71
N ARG A 38 -25.59 7.48 -0.79
CA ARG A 38 -26.79 7.10 -1.55
C ARG A 38 -26.53 6.97 -3.04
N ARG A 39 -25.73 7.88 -3.63
CA ARG A 39 -25.35 7.80 -5.06
C ARG A 39 -24.49 6.57 -5.36
N VAL A 40 -23.57 6.21 -4.47
CA VAL A 40 -22.74 5.00 -4.61
C VAL A 40 -23.60 3.74 -4.51
N GLN A 41 -24.54 3.70 -3.56
CA GLN A 41 -25.46 2.58 -3.43
C GLN A 41 -26.38 2.43 -4.64
N GLN A 42 -26.93 3.54 -5.14
CA GLN A 42 -27.73 3.57 -6.36
C GLN A 42 -26.93 3.11 -7.58
N ALA A 43 -25.70 3.59 -7.76
CA ALA A 43 -24.83 3.16 -8.85
C ALA A 43 -24.49 1.66 -8.77
N ARG A 44 -24.31 1.10 -7.57
CA ARG A 44 -24.11 -0.35 -7.36
C ARG A 44 -25.36 -1.16 -7.72
N GLU A 45 -26.54 -0.68 -7.36
CA GLU A 45 -27.81 -1.33 -7.70
C GLU A 45 -28.10 -1.27 -9.21
N GLU A 46 -27.83 -0.14 -9.85
CA GLU A 46 -27.95 0.04 -11.29
C GLU A 46 -26.96 -0.84 -12.06
N ALA A 47 -25.70 -0.94 -11.59
CA ALA A 47 -24.71 -1.84 -12.17
C ALA A 47 -25.11 -3.32 -12.01
N ALA A 48 -25.60 -3.72 -10.82
CA ALA A 48 -26.10 -5.07 -10.58
C ALA A 48 -27.32 -5.40 -11.47
N LYS A 49 -28.21 -4.41 -11.71
CA LYS A 49 -29.37 -4.56 -12.58
C LYS A 49 -28.96 -4.65 -14.05
N ALA A 50 -28.00 -3.84 -14.49
CA ALA A 50 -27.43 -3.90 -15.85
C ALA A 50 -26.73 -5.24 -16.11
N GLN A 51 -26.04 -5.78 -15.11
CA GLN A 51 -25.37 -7.08 -15.21
C GLN A 51 -26.37 -8.24 -15.29
N ARG A 52 -27.50 -8.15 -14.57
CA ARG A 52 -28.64 -9.10 -14.69
C ARG A 52 -29.33 -9.01 -16.05
N GLN A 53 -29.45 -7.82 -16.63
CA GLN A 53 -30.05 -7.62 -17.95
C GLN A 53 -29.13 -8.08 -19.10
N ARG A 54 -27.81 -7.95 -18.95
CA ARG A 54 -26.81 -8.46 -19.92
C ARG A 54 -26.70 -9.98 -19.94
N GLY A 55 -27.06 -10.66 -18.84
CA GLY A 55 -27.18 -12.12 -18.80
C GLY A 55 -28.42 -12.68 -19.54
N ALA A 56 -29.33 -11.83 -20.00
CA ALA A 56 -30.61 -12.23 -20.58
C ALA A 56 -30.74 -12.00 -22.11
N VAL A 57 -29.73 -11.42 -22.77
CA VAL A 57 -29.75 -11.21 -24.23
C VAL A 57 -28.47 -11.77 -24.84
N GLY A 58 -28.46 -13.09 -24.97
CA GLY A 58 -27.63 -13.76 -25.95
C GLY A 58 -28.30 -13.71 -27.32
N SER A 59 -27.46 -13.66 -28.34
CA SER A 59 -27.73 -13.77 -29.78
C SER A 59 -27.96 -12.45 -30.56
N GLU A 60 -26.99 -12.25 -31.46
CA GLU A 60 -27.16 -11.85 -32.86
C GLU A 60 -26.78 -10.44 -33.33
N THR A 61 -25.89 -10.51 -34.34
CA THR A 61 -25.70 -9.63 -35.49
C THR A 61 -24.86 -8.36 -35.32
N GLY A 62 -23.73 -8.36 -36.03
CA GLY A 62 -22.86 -7.23 -36.18
C GLY A 62 -23.42 -6.18 -37.14
N PHE A 63 -22.86 -4.98 -37.06
CA PHE A 63 -22.88 -4.03 -38.17
C PHE A 63 -21.67 -3.09 -38.04
N ARG A 64 -20.93 -2.97 -39.15
CA ARG A 64 -19.90 -1.95 -39.40
C ARG A 64 -20.55 -0.57 -39.47
N GLY A 65 -19.88 0.44 -38.92
CA GLY A 65 -20.15 1.86 -39.15
C GLY A 65 -18.85 2.67 -39.17
N PRO A 66 -18.77 3.78 -39.94
CA PRO A 66 -17.53 4.29 -40.53
C PRO A 66 -16.76 5.31 -39.68
N ALA A 67 -15.49 5.52 -40.06
CA ALA A 67 -14.55 6.46 -39.46
C ALA A 67 -14.93 7.94 -39.68
N PRO A 68 -14.66 8.84 -38.71
CA PRO A 68 -14.89 10.28 -38.90
C PRO A 68 -13.68 10.99 -39.52
N THR A 69 -13.99 11.81 -40.54
CA THR A 69 -13.11 12.73 -41.26
C THR A 69 -12.73 13.96 -40.44
N ARG A 70 -11.46 14.40 -40.55
CA ARG A 70 -10.95 15.70 -40.05
C ARG A 70 -11.39 16.87 -40.94
N PRO A 71 -11.65 18.05 -40.37
CA PRO A 71 -11.47 19.32 -41.05
C PRO A 71 -10.10 19.94 -40.72
N ASN A 72 -9.56 20.67 -41.70
CA ASN A 72 -8.28 21.37 -41.69
C ASN A 72 -8.51 22.90 -41.61
N GLN A 73 -7.44 23.63 -41.28
CA GLN A 73 -7.21 25.08 -41.41
C GLN A 73 -7.73 25.97 -40.25
N SER A 74 -7.02 26.98 -39.73
CA SER A 74 -5.70 27.58 -40.05
C SER A 74 -5.38 28.73 -39.05
N GLN A 75 -4.09 29.12 -39.00
CA GLN A 75 -3.50 30.38 -38.44
C GLN A 75 -3.48 30.48 -36.90
N GLY A 76 -2.43 30.89 -36.20
CA GLY A 76 -1.13 31.49 -36.49
C GLY A 76 -0.76 32.30 -35.24
N ASN A 77 0.43 32.08 -34.65
CA ASN A 77 1.17 33.08 -33.84
C ASN A 77 2.53 32.53 -33.38
N SER A 78 3.55 33.35 -33.60
CA SER A 78 4.99 33.12 -33.41
C SER A 78 5.42 33.03 -31.93
N PRO A 79 6.60 32.45 -31.60
CA PRO A 79 7.12 32.39 -30.24
C PRO A 79 7.85 33.69 -29.83
N PRO A 80 7.91 34.04 -28.53
CA PRO A 80 8.69 35.18 -28.06
C PRO A 80 10.19 34.87 -27.89
N ASP A 81 10.96 35.93 -28.11
CA ASP A 81 12.42 36.14 -28.13
C ASP A 81 13.17 35.74 -26.82
N PRO A 82 14.32 35.05 -26.88
CA PRO A 82 15.11 34.67 -25.70
C PRO A 82 16.20 35.71 -25.40
N SER A 83 15.84 36.83 -24.76
CA SER A 83 16.84 37.71 -24.15
C SER A 83 16.33 38.31 -22.85
N LEU A 84 16.43 37.56 -21.76
CA LEU A 84 16.47 38.08 -20.38
C LEU A 84 17.02 36.99 -19.46
N GLY A 85 18.27 37.15 -19.05
CA GLY A 85 18.98 36.25 -18.16
C GLY A 85 18.34 36.18 -16.78
N SER A 86 18.07 34.97 -16.33
CA SER A 86 17.85 34.65 -14.92
C SER A 86 18.81 33.54 -14.54
N VAL A 87 19.70 33.85 -13.62
CA VAL A 87 20.73 32.98 -13.06
C VAL A 87 20.04 31.76 -12.44
N ARG A 88 20.11 30.60 -13.10
CA ARG A 88 19.75 29.32 -12.50
C ARG A 88 21.01 28.73 -11.88
N HIS A 89 21.02 28.64 -10.55
CA HIS A 89 21.91 27.72 -9.85
C HIS A 89 21.72 26.32 -10.45
N GLY A 90 22.82 25.76 -10.96
CA GLY A 90 22.83 24.44 -11.59
C GLY A 90 22.33 23.37 -10.63
N PHE A 91 21.10 22.92 -10.86
CA PHE A 91 20.69 21.58 -10.50
C PHE A 91 21.14 20.68 -11.64
N ASP A 92 22.05 19.77 -11.32
CA ASP A 92 22.51 18.72 -12.20
C ASP A 92 21.32 17.82 -12.59
N ASP A 93 20.81 18.01 -13.81
CA ASP A 93 19.67 17.28 -14.38
C ASP A 93 20.03 15.84 -14.81
N SER A 94 21.23 15.34 -14.50
CA SER A 94 21.69 14.04 -14.99
C SER A 94 21.26 12.81 -14.17
N VAL A 95 20.49 12.95 -13.09
CA VAL A 95 20.07 11.82 -12.21
C VAL A 95 18.61 11.36 -12.44
N ALA A 96 17.94 11.81 -13.51
CA ALA A 96 16.52 11.52 -13.75
C ALA A 96 16.28 10.52 -14.89
N ARG A 97 16.69 9.26 -14.73
CA ARG A 97 16.28 8.14 -15.62
C ARG A 97 15.54 7.02 -14.89
N GLY A 98 14.78 7.37 -13.84
CA GLY A 98 13.84 6.46 -13.18
C GLY A 98 12.41 7.00 -13.26
N PRO A 99 11.39 6.14 -13.21
CA PRO A 99 9.98 6.51 -13.31
C PRO A 99 9.65 7.68 -12.38
N ARG A 100 8.90 8.66 -12.89
CA ARG A 100 8.64 9.94 -12.19
C ARG A 100 7.39 9.89 -11.33
N ARG A 101 6.53 8.88 -11.53
CA ARG A 101 5.32 8.58 -10.77
C ARG A 101 5.21 7.07 -10.56
N PRO A 102 4.55 6.59 -9.49
CA PRO A 102 4.28 5.17 -9.30
C PRO A 102 3.49 4.51 -10.45
N GLN A 103 2.72 5.32 -11.19
CA GLN A 103 2.00 4.94 -12.40
C GLN A 103 2.93 4.61 -13.58
N ASP A 104 4.19 5.05 -13.51
CA ASP A 104 5.23 4.77 -14.51
C ASP A 104 6.00 3.47 -14.15
N ALA A 105 5.55 2.69 -13.15
CA ALA A 105 6.16 1.40 -12.80
C ALA A 105 5.97 0.33 -13.90
N GLU A 106 5.13 0.58 -14.92
CA GLU A 106 4.95 -0.27 -16.11
C GLU A 106 4.73 -1.77 -15.80
N GLY A 107 4.14 -2.09 -14.65
CA GLY A 107 3.89 -3.47 -14.21
C GLY A 107 4.92 -4.05 -13.22
N ALA A 108 5.98 -3.30 -12.88
CA ALA A 108 6.92 -3.69 -11.84
C ALA A 108 6.21 -3.89 -10.49
N GLY A 109 6.62 -4.91 -9.73
CA GLY A 109 5.91 -5.29 -8.51
C GLY A 109 4.52 -5.89 -8.76
N GLY A 110 4.18 -6.23 -10.00
CA GLY A 110 2.84 -6.68 -10.41
C GLY A 110 1.82 -5.53 -10.38
N ALA A 111 2.30 -4.28 -10.40
CA ALA A 111 1.46 -3.10 -10.27
C ALA A 111 0.43 -3.02 -11.42
N PRO A 112 -0.85 -2.74 -11.11
CA PRO A 112 -1.88 -2.69 -12.13
C PRO A 112 -1.67 -1.50 -13.08
N LEU A 113 -1.84 -1.75 -14.38
CA LEU A 113 -1.61 -0.76 -15.43
C LEU A 113 -2.72 0.29 -15.44
N PRO A 114 -2.40 1.60 -15.47
CA PRO A 114 -3.42 2.64 -15.59
C PRO A 114 -4.04 2.60 -17.00
N LEU A 115 -5.35 2.36 -17.08
CA LEU A 115 -6.09 2.24 -18.34
C LEU A 115 -6.86 3.52 -18.68
N ALA A 116 -7.48 4.17 -17.70
CA ALA A 116 -8.21 5.41 -17.90
C ALA A 116 -8.39 6.20 -16.60
N ILE A 117 -8.71 7.48 -16.73
CA ILE A 117 -9.12 8.34 -15.62
C ILE A 117 -10.48 8.94 -15.98
N CYS A 118 -11.42 8.86 -15.04
CA CYS A 118 -12.66 9.63 -15.07
C CYS A 118 -12.49 10.84 -14.15
N LEU A 119 -12.79 12.05 -14.65
CA LEU A 119 -12.71 13.26 -13.84
C LEU A 119 -13.99 13.49 -13.01
N TYR A 120 -15.13 12.95 -13.47
CA TYR A 120 -16.44 13.12 -12.81
C TYR A 120 -17.34 11.88 -12.98
N PRO A 121 -17.52 11.06 -11.91
CA PRO A 121 -16.83 11.15 -10.62
C PRO A 121 -15.33 10.87 -10.77
N MET A 122 -14.52 11.44 -9.87
CA MET A 122 -13.07 11.17 -9.84
C MET A 122 -12.84 9.67 -9.61
N ALA A 123 -12.35 8.97 -10.63
CA ALA A 123 -12.09 7.55 -10.59
C ALA A 123 -10.92 7.19 -11.52
N GLN A 124 -10.20 6.12 -11.17
CA GLN A 124 -9.16 5.54 -12.01
C GLN A 124 -9.58 4.14 -12.43
N ILE A 125 -9.41 3.83 -13.70
CA ILE A 125 -9.53 2.47 -14.24
C ILE A 125 -8.12 1.94 -14.39
N ILE A 126 -7.88 0.80 -13.77
CA ILE A 126 -6.59 0.11 -13.78
C ILE A 126 -6.82 -1.34 -14.23
N SER A 127 -5.78 -2.03 -14.72
CA SER A 127 -5.85 -3.48 -14.89
C SER A 127 -6.14 -4.13 -13.53
N PHE A 128 -6.78 -5.29 -13.55
CA PHE A 128 -6.99 -6.08 -12.36
C PHE A 128 -6.24 -7.40 -12.55
N GLU A 129 -5.17 -7.55 -11.79
CA GLU A 129 -4.35 -8.75 -11.74
C GLU A 129 -4.36 -9.27 -10.31
N GLY A 130 -4.39 -10.59 -10.15
CA GLY A 130 -4.68 -11.24 -8.88
C GLY A 130 -6.15 -11.61 -8.69
N ARG A 131 -6.42 -12.47 -7.72
CA ARG A 131 -7.77 -13.00 -7.43
C ARG A 131 -8.35 -12.42 -6.16
N ARG A 132 -7.51 -12.25 -5.13
CA ARG A 132 -7.93 -11.85 -3.79
C ARG A 132 -6.78 -11.13 -3.09
N THR A 133 -7.10 -10.35 -2.05
CA THR A 133 -6.09 -9.76 -1.18
C THR A 133 -5.36 -10.84 -0.38
N LEU A 134 -4.11 -10.57 -0.01
CA LEU A 134 -3.32 -11.42 0.87
C LEU A 134 -4.04 -11.61 2.21
N TYR A 135 -4.77 -10.60 2.69
CA TYR A 135 -5.61 -10.72 3.88
C TYR A 135 -6.62 -11.86 3.79
N ASN A 136 -7.34 -11.97 2.66
CA ASN A 136 -8.30 -13.04 2.44
C ASN A 136 -7.60 -14.37 2.14
N PHE A 137 -6.50 -14.34 1.38
CA PHE A 137 -5.67 -15.52 1.13
C PHE A 137 -5.21 -16.18 2.43
N LEU A 138 -4.67 -15.43 3.39
CA LEU A 138 -4.23 -15.97 4.67
C LEU A 138 -5.38 -16.51 5.52
N LYS A 139 -6.62 -16.01 5.36
CA LYS A 139 -7.76 -16.60 6.08
C LYS A 139 -8.11 -17.99 5.58
N GLU A 140 -8.04 -18.19 4.28
CA GLU A 140 -8.52 -19.40 3.62
C GLU A 140 -7.43 -20.47 3.45
N GLU A 141 -6.18 -20.04 3.23
CA GLU A 141 -5.07 -20.95 2.92
C GLU A 141 -4.34 -21.42 4.18
N SER A 142 -3.93 -22.69 4.15
CA SER A 142 -3.15 -23.37 5.18
C SER A 142 -1.97 -24.17 4.60
N CYS A 143 -1.87 -24.27 3.28
CA CYS A 143 -0.75 -24.91 2.61
C CYS A 143 0.52 -24.07 2.74
N GLN A 144 1.50 -24.59 3.51
CA GLN A 144 2.74 -23.88 3.80
C GLN A 144 3.58 -23.59 2.57
N VAL A 145 3.64 -24.52 1.60
CA VAL A 145 4.40 -24.33 0.36
C VAL A 145 3.92 -23.07 -0.36
N LYS A 146 2.61 -22.89 -0.50
CA LYS A 146 2.04 -21.69 -1.12
C LYS A 146 2.32 -20.43 -0.32
N LEU A 147 2.30 -20.50 1.01
CA LEU A 147 2.64 -19.36 1.86
C LEU A 147 4.11 -18.94 1.67
N PHE A 148 5.02 -19.90 1.52
CA PHE A 148 6.43 -19.62 1.19
C PHE A 148 6.57 -19.01 -0.20
N ASP A 149 5.91 -19.57 -1.22
CA ASP A 149 5.92 -19.02 -2.58
C ASP A 149 5.48 -17.55 -2.58
N VAL A 150 4.38 -17.23 -1.89
CA VAL A 150 3.87 -15.87 -1.75
C VAL A 150 4.84 -14.96 -0.97
N ALA A 151 5.47 -15.45 0.09
CA ALA A 151 6.44 -14.66 0.87
C ALA A 151 7.68 -14.30 0.04
N ILE A 152 8.19 -15.28 -0.72
CA ILE A 152 9.31 -15.10 -1.65
C ILE A 152 8.93 -14.11 -2.75
N ASP A 153 7.76 -14.29 -3.38
CA ASP A 153 7.34 -13.40 -4.47
C ASP A 153 7.06 -11.99 -3.98
N LEU A 154 6.46 -11.81 -2.80
CA LEU A 154 6.30 -10.49 -2.17
C LEU A 154 7.63 -9.76 -2.03
N CYS A 155 8.66 -10.43 -1.51
CA CYS A 155 9.97 -9.82 -1.35
C CYS A 155 10.58 -9.43 -2.71
N LYS A 156 10.46 -10.29 -3.72
CA LYS A 156 10.90 -9.99 -5.10
C LYS A 156 10.18 -8.77 -5.67
N LYS A 157 8.84 -8.72 -5.56
CA LYS A 157 8.01 -7.61 -6.08
C LYS A 157 8.34 -6.28 -5.41
N VAL A 158 8.58 -6.27 -4.11
CA VAL A 158 9.01 -5.05 -3.41
C VAL A 158 10.43 -4.64 -3.84
N MET A 159 11.34 -5.59 -4.03
CA MET A 159 12.69 -5.30 -4.54
C MET A 159 12.65 -4.73 -5.97
N GLU A 160 11.79 -5.25 -6.86
CA GLU A 160 11.57 -4.69 -8.21
C GLU A 160 11.16 -3.20 -8.14
N LEU A 161 10.29 -2.82 -7.19
CA LEU A 161 9.91 -1.42 -6.97
C LEU A 161 11.11 -0.58 -6.48
N HIS A 162 11.91 -1.13 -5.55
CA HIS A 162 13.07 -0.43 -4.99
C HIS A 162 14.17 -0.20 -6.03
N ASP A 163 14.36 -1.13 -6.96
CA ASP A 163 15.29 -1.00 -8.09
C ASP A 163 14.89 0.14 -9.05
N LEU A 164 13.60 0.50 -9.06
CA LEU A 164 13.06 1.65 -9.79
C LEU A 164 13.04 2.95 -8.96
N ASP A 165 13.71 2.97 -7.80
CA ASP A 165 13.68 4.06 -6.82
C ASP A 165 12.27 4.38 -6.29
N VAL A 166 11.32 3.44 -6.31
CA VAL A 166 9.96 3.62 -5.79
C VAL A 166 9.85 2.99 -4.39
N ILE A 167 9.47 3.79 -3.40
CA ILE A 167 9.15 3.32 -2.04
C ILE A 167 7.64 3.41 -1.85
N HIS A 168 6.98 2.35 -1.41
CA HIS A 168 5.52 2.25 -1.40
C HIS A 168 4.85 2.94 -0.20
N HIS A 169 5.43 2.82 1.00
CA HIS A 169 4.97 3.42 2.27
C HIS A 169 3.60 2.99 2.83
N ASP A 170 2.92 2.03 2.21
CA ASP A 170 1.64 1.51 2.73
C ASP A 170 1.43 0.04 2.35
N LEU A 171 2.51 -0.74 2.46
CA LEU A 171 2.44 -2.18 2.26
C LEU A 171 1.74 -2.80 3.47
N LYS A 172 0.64 -3.49 3.19
CA LYS A 172 -0.17 -4.25 4.14
C LYS A 172 -0.89 -5.35 3.40
N ARG A 173 -1.45 -6.31 4.13
CA ARG A 173 -2.13 -7.47 3.54
C ARG A 173 -3.30 -7.11 2.62
N ASP A 174 -3.90 -5.93 2.78
CA ASP A 174 -4.97 -5.43 1.93
C ASP A 174 -4.46 -4.85 0.60
N ASN A 175 -3.21 -4.38 0.58
CA ASN A 175 -2.56 -3.75 -0.58
C ASN A 175 -1.66 -4.74 -1.35
N VAL A 176 -1.81 -6.03 -1.08
CA VAL A 176 -1.12 -7.12 -1.77
C VAL A 176 -2.20 -8.07 -2.29
N LEU A 177 -2.20 -8.33 -3.59
CA LEU A 177 -3.08 -9.32 -4.22
C LEU A 177 -2.28 -10.58 -4.52
N VAL A 178 -2.97 -11.73 -4.46
CA VAL A 178 -2.44 -13.05 -4.79
C VAL A 178 -3.29 -13.64 -5.91
N ASP A 179 -2.65 -14.13 -6.96
CA ASP A 179 -3.29 -14.83 -8.08
C ASP A 179 -3.46 -16.35 -7.81
N ASP A 180 -3.83 -17.12 -8.83
CA ASP A 180 -4.03 -18.57 -8.71
C ASP A 180 -2.73 -19.39 -8.75
N ASP A 181 -1.64 -18.79 -9.24
CA ASP A 181 -0.30 -19.35 -9.35
C ASP A 181 0.62 -18.90 -8.19
N ASN A 182 0.03 -18.34 -7.12
CA ASN A 182 0.69 -17.74 -5.96
C ASN A 182 1.55 -16.50 -6.29
N GLY A 183 1.36 -15.90 -7.46
CA GLY A 183 1.97 -14.65 -7.86
C GLY A 183 1.43 -13.46 -7.07
N VAL A 184 2.32 -12.54 -6.75
CA VAL A 184 2.03 -11.35 -5.94
C VAL A 184 1.95 -10.10 -6.82
N HIS A 185 0.90 -9.31 -6.56
CA HIS A 185 0.69 -8.02 -7.21
C HIS A 185 0.48 -6.94 -6.14
N ILE A 186 1.35 -5.94 -6.14
CA ILE A 186 1.28 -4.81 -5.20
C ILE A 186 0.33 -3.75 -5.76
N ILE A 187 -0.58 -3.26 -4.92
CA ILE A 187 -1.59 -2.26 -5.30
C ILE A 187 -1.58 -1.07 -4.35
N ASP A 188 -2.29 0.00 -4.73
CA ASP A 188 -2.48 1.22 -3.93
C ASP A 188 -1.20 2.02 -3.67
N PHE A 189 -0.64 2.55 -4.75
CA PHE A 189 0.52 3.45 -4.72
C PHE A 189 0.18 4.90 -4.33
N GLY A 190 -0.96 5.16 -3.69
CA GLY A 190 -1.38 6.52 -3.33
C GLY A 190 -0.40 7.24 -2.41
N ASN A 191 0.38 6.48 -1.63
CA ASN A 191 1.37 6.94 -0.67
C ASN A 191 2.83 6.78 -1.14
N ALA A 192 3.02 6.23 -2.34
CA ALA A 192 4.36 5.91 -2.83
C ALA A 192 5.17 7.18 -3.15
N ASN A 193 6.47 7.13 -2.90
CA ASN A 193 7.40 8.24 -3.09
C ASN A 193 8.73 7.77 -3.69
N LYS A 194 9.47 8.70 -4.29
CA LYS A 194 10.79 8.41 -4.83
C LYS A 194 11.84 8.31 -3.71
N ARG A 195 12.75 7.34 -3.82
CA ARG A 195 13.89 7.18 -2.93
C ARG A 195 14.66 8.49 -2.77
N GLY A 196 15.01 8.83 -1.52
CA GLY A 196 15.75 10.02 -1.15
C GLY A 196 14.93 11.32 -1.08
N ARG A 197 13.66 11.32 -1.51
CA ARG A 197 12.75 12.47 -1.32
C ARG A 197 12.24 12.52 0.10
N TYR A 198 11.99 13.72 0.61
CA TYR A 198 11.34 13.87 1.90
C TYR A 198 9.91 13.33 1.81
N TYR A 199 9.50 12.64 2.85
CA TYR A 199 8.17 12.11 3.03
C TYR A 199 7.73 12.36 4.46
N ASN A 200 6.44 12.65 4.61
CA ASN A 200 5.82 12.75 5.90
C ASN A 200 4.40 12.23 5.76
N LEU A 201 4.10 11.17 6.49
CA LEU A 201 2.80 10.55 6.43
C LEU A 201 1.92 11.12 7.53
N VAL A 202 0.80 11.70 7.12
CA VAL A 202 -0.20 12.26 8.03
C VAL A 202 -1.33 11.24 8.16
N TYR A 203 -1.41 10.56 9.31
CA TYR A 203 -2.56 9.74 9.67
C TYR A 203 -3.42 10.41 10.74
N GLU A 204 -4.70 10.09 10.74
CA GLU A 204 -5.60 10.48 11.82
C GLU A 204 -5.30 9.67 13.09
N LYS A 205 -5.40 10.34 14.24
CA LYS A 205 -5.09 9.75 15.55
C LYS A 205 -6.16 8.72 15.91
N GLY A 206 -5.85 7.43 15.75
CA GLY A 206 -6.77 6.33 16.09
C GLY A 206 -6.66 5.12 15.17
N ASP A 207 -6.05 5.27 14.00
CA ASP A 207 -5.81 4.16 13.08
C ASP A 207 -4.71 3.22 13.61
N ASN A 208 -4.97 1.91 13.56
CA ASN A 208 -3.97 0.90 13.89
C ASN A 208 -3.02 0.73 12.70
N CYS A 209 -1.89 1.44 12.70
CA CYS A 209 -0.91 1.42 11.62
C CYS A 209 0.30 0.51 11.93
N CYS A 210 0.05 -0.70 12.46
CA CYS A 210 1.12 -1.58 12.93
C CYS A 210 2.09 -2.08 11.83
N TRP A 211 1.73 -1.93 10.55
CA TRP A 211 2.59 -2.24 9.41
C TRP A 211 3.54 -1.09 9.04
N LEU A 212 3.39 0.11 9.61
CA LEU A 212 4.23 1.25 9.29
C LEU A 212 5.46 1.30 10.19
N ALA A 213 6.61 1.54 9.58
CA ALA A 213 7.84 1.76 10.32
C ALA A 213 7.69 3.01 11.23
N PRO A 214 8.23 2.98 12.46
CA PRO A 214 8.05 4.08 13.40
C PRO A 214 8.61 5.41 12.89
N GLU A 215 9.64 5.39 12.06
CA GLU A 215 10.27 6.57 11.48
C GLU A 215 9.48 7.17 10.30
N VAL A 216 8.35 6.58 9.89
CA VAL A 216 7.45 7.14 8.85
C VAL A 216 6.78 8.43 9.31
N PHE A 217 6.56 8.55 10.62
CA PHE A 217 5.89 9.71 11.23
C PHE A 217 6.83 10.90 11.43
N GLY A 218 8.10 10.77 11.08
CA GLY A 218 9.06 11.87 11.04
C GLY A 218 9.29 12.36 9.61
N MET A 219 9.67 13.63 9.46
CA MET A 219 10.00 14.23 8.17
C MET A 219 11.38 13.74 7.68
N HIS A 220 11.45 12.50 7.23
CA HIS A 220 12.67 11.82 6.82
C HIS A 220 12.69 11.58 5.30
N ARG A 221 13.86 11.18 4.79
CA ARG A 221 14.01 10.82 3.37
C ARG A 221 13.56 9.38 3.17
N SER A 222 12.67 9.17 2.20
CA SER A 222 12.21 7.84 1.79
C SER A 222 13.37 6.93 1.44
N CYS A 223 13.31 5.70 1.94
CA CYS A 223 14.32 4.68 1.72
C CYS A 223 13.68 3.27 1.71
N PRO A 224 14.38 2.25 1.17
CA PRO A 224 13.91 0.86 1.16
C PRO A 224 13.54 0.28 2.53
N ALA A 225 14.16 0.78 3.61
CA ALA A 225 13.95 0.25 4.95
C ALA A 225 12.49 0.41 5.42
N TYR A 226 11.78 1.44 4.95
CA TYR A 226 10.38 1.66 5.27
C TYR A 226 9.50 0.47 4.86
N ASP A 227 9.60 0.09 3.59
CA ASP A 227 8.85 -1.03 3.04
C ASP A 227 9.34 -2.38 3.62
N ALA A 228 10.63 -2.49 3.96
CA ALA A 228 11.16 -3.69 4.63
C ALA A 228 10.47 -3.97 5.97
N TYR A 229 10.19 -2.91 6.75
CA TYR A 229 9.40 -3.05 7.99
C TYR A 229 8.00 -3.57 7.72
N SER A 230 7.33 -2.98 6.71
CA SER A 230 5.98 -3.37 6.33
C SER A 230 5.90 -4.81 5.82
N VAL A 231 6.88 -5.25 5.03
CA VAL A 231 7.05 -6.66 4.64
C VAL A 231 7.24 -7.52 5.89
N GLY A 232 8.11 -7.12 6.82
CA GLY A 232 8.29 -7.81 8.10
C GLY A 232 6.98 -8.00 8.86
N SER A 233 6.11 -6.98 8.92
CA SER A 233 4.78 -7.10 9.53
C SER A 233 3.90 -8.11 8.81
N ILE A 234 3.95 -8.17 7.48
CA ILE A 234 3.18 -9.15 6.69
C ILE A 234 3.70 -10.57 6.98
N LEU A 235 5.02 -10.77 6.97
CA LEU A 235 5.62 -12.07 7.27
C LEU A 235 5.33 -12.50 8.71
N TYR A 236 5.34 -11.57 9.68
CA TYR A 236 4.97 -11.87 11.06
C TYR A 236 3.53 -12.41 11.16
N ASP A 237 2.59 -11.86 10.38
CA ASP A 237 1.20 -12.36 10.33
C ASP A 237 1.08 -13.73 9.62
N MET A 238 2.04 -14.10 8.77
CA MET A 238 2.12 -15.42 8.13
C MET A 238 2.75 -16.47 9.04
N ALA A 239 3.64 -16.07 9.95
CA ALA A 239 4.44 -16.96 10.80
C ALA A 239 3.62 -18.01 11.58
N PRO A 240 2.45 -17.72 12.18
CA PRO A 240 1.66 -18.71 12.91
C PRO A 240 1.14 -19.87 12.03
N LYS A 241 1.08 -19.67 10.71
CA LYS A 241 0.67 -20.69 9.73
C LYS A 241 1.85 -21.45 9.14
N MET A 242 3.06 -21.00 9.41
CA MET A 242 4.28 -21.66 8.98
C MET A 242 4.79 -22.60 10.07
N SER A 243 5.34 -23.75 9.69
CA SER A 243 6.00 -24.67 10.63
C SER A 243 7.50 -24.39 10.78
N ASP A 244 7.99 -23.26 10.27
CA ASP A 244 9.39 -22.86 10.39
C ASP A 244 9.60 -21.89 11.57
N PRO A 245 10.31 -22.30 12.63
CA PRO A 245 10.58 -21.45 13.78
C PRO A 245 11.50 -20.26 13.46
N ASN A 246 12.24 -20.29 12.36
CA ASN A 246 13.10 -19.18 11.94
C ASN A 246 12.32 -18.07 11.24
N PHE A 247 11.12 -18.36 10.74
CA PHE A 247 10.33 -17.42 9.94
C PHE A 247 9.85 -16.21 10.76
N GLU A 248 9.44 -16.43 12.01
CA GLU A 248 9.10 -15.34 12.93
C GLU A 248 10.33 -14.48 13.26
N GLY A 249 11.48 -15.12 13.49
CA GLY A 249 12.75 -14.42 13.73
C GLY A 249 13.18 -13.54 12.55
N LEU A 250 12.99 -14.04 11.32
CA LEU A 250 13.21 -13.28 10.09
C LEU A 250 12.31 -12.04 10.03
N ALA A 251 11.00 -12.23 10.28
CA ALA A 251 10.03 -11.14 10.28
C ALA A 251 10.39 -10.07 11.33
N LEU A 252 10.81 -10.47 12.52
CA LEU A 252 11.22 -9.55 13.59
C LEU A 252 12.48 -8.75 13.24
N GLN A 253 13.45 -9.34 12.52
CA GLN A 253 14.64 -8.62 12.05
C GLN A 253 14.33 -7.60 10.94
N LEU A 254 13.31 -7.86 10.12
CA LEU A 254 12.75 -6.87 9.19
C LEU A 254 11.97 -5.78 9.92
N MET A 255 11.36 -6.08 11.07
CA MET A 255 10.63 -5.13 11.91
C MET A 255 11.50 -4.40 12.94
N ASP A 256 12.83 -4.38 12.80
CA ASP A 256 13.68 -3.61 13.71
C ASP A 256 13.26 -2.13 13.70
N LYS A 257 13.17 -1.53 14.88
CA LYS A 257 12.73 -0.13 15.04
C LYS A 257 13.80 0.84 14.55
N ASP A 258 15.06 0.46 14.57
CA ASP A 258 16.14 1.25 13.99
C ASP A 258 16.29 0.91 12.50
N PRO A 259 16.00 1.84 11.58
CA PRO A 259 16.12 1.60 10.14
C PRO A 259 17.56 1.27 9.70
N HIS A 260 18.58 1.65 10.48
CA HIS A 260 19.98 1.35 10.16
C HIS A 260 20.37 -0.09 10.52
N SER A 261 19.78 -0.64 11.58
CA SER A 261 20.00 -2.02 12.03
C SER A 261 19.04 -3.01 11.36
N ARG A 262 17.95 -2.51 10.77
CA ARG A 262 16.93 -3.30 10.07
C ARG A 262 17.49 -4.14 8.93
N MET A 263 17.07 -5.40 8.87
CA MET A 263 17.46 -6.30 7.78
C MET A 263 17.01 -5.73 6.42
N ARG A 264 17.86 -5.89 5.40
CA ARG A 264 17.51 -5.60 4.01
C ARG A 264 16.72 -6.75 3.40
N LEU A 265 15.75 -6.45 2.54
CA LEU A 265 14.98 -7.48 1.82
C LEU A 265 15.85 -8.44 1.02
N SER A 266 16.97 -7.96 0.45
CA SER A 266 17.96 -8.81 -0.22
C SER A 266 18.54 -9.91 0.67
N ASN A 267 18.72 -9.62 1.96
CA ASN A 267 19.24 -10.58 2.92
C ASN A 267 18.14 -11.54 3.37
N ALA A 268 16.91 -11.03 3.55
CA ALA A 268 15.75 -11.86 3.86
C ALA A 268 15.49 -12.89 2.76
N MET A 269 15.61 -12.49 1.50
CA MET A 269 15.52 -13.37 0.34
C MET A 269 16.56 -14.50 0.32
N GLY A 270 17.70 -14.35 0.98
CA GLY A 270 18.70 -15.42 1.10
C GLY A 270 18.39 -16.41 2.23
N LEU A 271 17.40 -16.12 3.06
CA LEU A 271 16.98 -16.93 4.22
C LEU A 271 15.61 -17.59 4.02
N LEU A 272 14.86 -17.18 2.99
CA LEU A 272 13.62 -17.79 2.52
C LEU A 272 13.92 -18.85 1.46
#